data_AF-A0A6N6WI32-F1
#
_entry.id   AF-A0A6N6WI32-F1
#
_cell.length_a   1.000
_cell.length_b   1.000
_cell.length_c   1.000
_cell.angle_alpha   90.00
_cell.angle_beta   90.00
_cell.angle_gamma   90.00
#
_symmetry.space_group_name_H-M   'P 1'
#
loop_
_entity.id
_entity.type
_entity.pdbx_description
1 polymer ?
#
loop_
_entity_poly.entity_id
_entity_poly.type
_entity_poly.pdbx_seq_one_letter_code
_entity_poly.pdbx_strand_id
1 'polypeptide(L)' 'MAEADRQTVEETSTQQAAETTDGFHLVIDALKLNDIHTIFGLVGIPITDLARLAQAEGMR' A
#
# COMPACT_ATOMS: atom_id res chain seq x y z
N MET A 1 -7.57 50.52 -6.79
CA MET A 1 -8.47 49.41 -7.17
C MET A 1 -7.66 48.26 -7.76
N ALA A 2 -6.69 47.73 -7.01
CA ALA A 2 -5.85 46.61 -7.45
C ALA A 2 -5.15 46.00 -6.22
N GLU A 3 -5.84 45.18 -5.43
CA GLU A 3 -5.19 44.37 -4.38
C GLU A 3 -6.04 43.21 -3.81
N ALA A 4 -7.11 42.79 -4.49
CA ALA A 4 -8.08 41.84 -3.94
C ALA A 4 -8.08 40.46 -4.62
N ASP A 5 -6.91 39.91 -4.97
CA ASP A 5 -6.86 38.58 -5.62
C ASP A 5 -5.67 37.69 -5.18
N ARG A 6 -5.11 37.92 -3.99
CA ARG A 6 -3.96 37.15 -3.49
C ARG A 6 -4.28 36.13 -2.39
N GLN A 7 -5.55 35.96 -2.00
CA GLN A 7 -5.90 35.14 -0.82
C GLN A 7 -6.64 33.83 -1.12
N THR A 8 -6.91 33.48 -2.38
CA THR A 8 -7.73 32.28 -2.69
C THR A 8 -6.92 31.01 -2.99
N VAL A 9 -5.60 31.01 -2.82
CA VAL A 9 -4.73 29.87 -3.21
C VAL A 9 -4.07 29.16 -2.02
N GLU A 10 -4.27 29.61 -0.78
CA GLU A 10 -3.59 29.04 0.39
C GLU A 10 -4.40 27.99 1.19
N GLU A 11 -5.66 27.70 0.81
CA GLU A 11 -6.57 26.81 1.58
C GLU A 11 -6.75 25.38 1.00
N THR A 12 -5.80 24.87 0.21
CA THR A 12 -5.83 23.45 -0.24
C THR A 12 -4.48 22.75 -0.13
N SER A 13 -3.68 23.09 0.89
CA SER A 13 -2.35 22.50 1.11
C SER A 13 -2.30 21.42 2.20
N THR A 14 -3.46 20.95 2.68
CA THR A 14 -3.58 19.66 3.37
C THR A 14 -4.21 18.63 2.43
N GLN A 15 -3.53 18.39 1.30
CA GLN A 15 -3.66 17.12 0.61
C GLN A 15 -3.26 16.05 1.63
N GLN A 16 -4.24 15.30 2.14
CA GLN A 16 -4.00 14.11 2.96
C GLN A 16 -2.92 13.30 2.24
N ALA A 17 -1.77 13.12 2.89
CA ALA A 17 -0.70 12.32 2.31
C ALA A 17 -1.30 10.97 1.92
N ALA A 18 -1.30 10.66 0.62
CA ALA A 18 -1.87 9.43 0.13
C ALA A 18 -1.19 8.26 0.86
N GLU A 19 -1.99 7.36 1.42
CA GLU A 19 -1.48 6.18 2.11
C GLU A 19 -0.68 5.36 1.08
N THR A 20 0.62 5.21 1.31
CA THR A 20 1.50 4.42 0.44
C THR A 20 1.57 2.99 0.96
N THR A 21 1.52 2.03 0.04
CA THR A 21 1.74 0.61 0.31
C THR A 21 2.97 0.11 -0.45
N ASP A 22 3.51 -1.02 -0.04
CA ASP A 22 4.64 -1.66 -0.72
C ASP A 22 4.19 -2.77 -1.70
N GLY A 23 5.15 -3.34 -2.43
CA GLY A 23 4.88 -4.40 -3.40
C GLY A 23 4.48 -5.73 -2.77
N PHE A 24 4.88 -6.02 -1.52
CA PHE A 24 4.52 -7.28 -0.87
C PHE A 24 3.06 -7.28 -0.43
N HIS A 25 2.60 -6.22 0.21
CA HIS A 25 1.21 -6.07 0.59
C HIS A 25 0.30 -6.04 -0.65
N LEU A 26 0.71 -5.33 -1.72
CA LEU A 26 -0.04 -5.34 -2.99
C LEU A 26 -0.23 -6.77 -3.54
N VAL A 27 0.80 -7.60 -3.51
CA VAL A 27 0.71 -9.00 -3.98
C VAL A 27 -0.16 -9.83 -3.06
N ILE A 28 -0.01 -9.70 -1.74
CA ILE A 28 -0.81 -10.45 -0.76
C ILE A 28 -2.30 -10.09 -0.90
N ASP A 29 -2.62 -8.81 -1.01
CA ASP A 29 -4.00 -8.34 -1.23
C ASP A 29 -4.57 -8.87 -2.54
N ALA A 30 -3.78 -8.84 -3.62
CA ALA A 30 -4.19 -9.40 -4.90
C ALA A 30 -4.50 -10.91 -4.79
N LEU A 31 -3.69 -11.69 -4.07
CA LEU A 31 -3.95 -13.11 -3.85
C LEU A 31 -5.26 -13.32 -3.08
N LYS A 32 -5.47 -12.57 -1.99
CA LYS A 32 -6.69 -12.64 -1.18
C LYS A 32 -7.95 -12.28 -1.98
N LEU A 33 -7.89 -11.22 -2.79
CA LEU A 33 -9.00 -10.79 -3.65
C LEU A 33 -9.36 -11.80 -4.75
N ASN A 34 -8.47 -12.75 -5.03
CA ASN A 34 -8.68 -13.84 -5.99
C ASN A 34 -8.96 -15.19 -5.30
N ASP A 35 -9.37 -15.18 -4.03
CA ASP A 35 -9.66 -16.38 -3.22
C ASP A 35 -8.47 -17.35 -3.08
N ILE A 36 -7.23 -16.85 -3.18
CA ILE A 36 -6.01 -17.63 -2.98
C ILE A 36 -5.54 -17.43 -1.53
N HIS A 37 -5.60 -18.49 -0.73
CA HIS A 37 -5.24 -18.45 0.69
C HIS A 37 -4.05 -19.34 1.06
N THR A 38 -3.50 -20.10 0.12
CA THR A 38 -2.43 -21.07 0.39
C THR A 38 -1.32 -20.92 -0.63
N ILE A 39 -0.08 -20.74 -0.15
CA ILE A 39 1.11 -20.54 -0.96
C ILE A 39 2.06 -21.72 -0.73
N PHE A 40 2.34 -22.50 -1.78
CA PHE A 40 3.35 -23.56 -1.73
C PHE A 40 4.65 -23.05 -2.36
N GLY A 41 5.74 -23.00 -1.58
CA GLY A 41 7.03 -22.51 -2.07
C GLY A 41 8.20 -22.90 -1.18
N LEU A 42 9.42 -22.73 -1.70
CA LEU A 42 10.66 -22.85 -0.94
C LEU A 42 11.13 -21.44 -0.55
N VAL A 43 11.18 -21.16 0.75
CA VAL A 43 11.60 -19.84 1.26
C VAL A 43 13.11 -19.63 1.17
N GLY A 44 13.52 -18.40 0.88
CA GLY A 44 14.91 -17.96 0.74
C GLY A 44 14.98 -16.53 0.19
N ILE A 45 16.13 -15.85 0.35
CA ILE A 45 16.35 -14.54 -0.30
C ILE A 45 16.12 -14.74 -1.81
N PRO A 46 15.28 -13.93 -2.49
CA PRO A 46 14.75 -12.62 -2.07
C PRO A 46 13.28 -12.60 -1.60
N ILE A 47 12.64 -13.75 -1.36
CA ILE A 47 11.19 -13.84 -1.12
C ILE A 47 10.81 -14.20 0.33
N THR A 48 11.78 -14.38 1.22
CA THR A 48 11.53 -14.77 2.61
C THR A 48 10.57 -13.82 3.33
N ASP A 49 10.68 -12.51 3.08
CA ASP A 49 9.84 -11.52 3.78
C ASP A 49 8.39 -11.52 3.27
N LEU A 50 8.16 -11.74 1.98
CA LEU A 50 6.81 -11.94 1.45
C LEU A 50 6.12 -13.13 2.14
N ALA A 51 6.82 -14.26 2.28
CA ALA A 51 6.27 -15.45 2.93
C ALA A 51 5.95 -15.17 4.43
N ARG A 52 6.80 -14.42 5.13
CA ARG A 52 6.55 -14.01 6.52
C ARG A 52 5.32 -13.10 6.64
N LEU A 53 5.19 -12.11 5.75
CA LEU A 53 4.04 -11.18 5.75
C LEU A 53 2.74 -11.92 5.42
N ALA A 54 2.73 -12.80 4.41
CA ALA A 54 1.57 -13.61 4.07
C ALA A 54 1.11 -14.49 5.25
N GLN A 55 2.06 -15.10 5.99
CA GLN A 55 1.75 -15.85 7.21
C GLN A 55 1.18 -14.97 8.33
N ALA A 56 1.77 -13.78 8.55
CA ALA A 56 1.27 -12.81 9.54
C ALA A 56 -0.17 -12.35 9.22
N GLU A 57 -0.51 -12.32 7.94
CA GLU A 57 -1.84 -12.00 7.42
C GLU A 57 -2.82 -13.19 7.37
N GLY A 58 -2.43 -14.35 7.91
CA GLY A 58 -3.28 -15.52 8.08
C GLY A 58 -3.34 -16.47 6.87
N MET A 59 -2.48 -16.27 5.87
CA MET A 59 -2.34 -17.22 4.76
C MET A 59 -1.57 -18.48 5.19
N ARG A 60 -1.79 -19.58 4.47
CA ARG A 60 -1.21 -20.90 4.78
C ARG A 60 -0.07 -21.29 3.85
#